data_AF-A0A3M6UGM7-F1
#
_entry.id   AF-A0A3M6UGM7-F1
#
_cell.length_a   1.000
_cell.length_b   1.000
_cell.length_c   1.000
_cell.angle_alpha   90.00
_cell.angle_beta   90.00
_cell.angle_gamma   90.00
#
_symmetry.space_group_name_H-M   'P 1'
#
loop_
_entity.id
_entity.type
_entity.pdbx_description
1 polymer ?
#
loop_
_entity_poly.entity_id
_entity_poly.type
_entity_poly.pdbx_seq_one_letter_code
_entity_poly.pdbx_strand_id
1 'polypeptide(L)'
;MEGKVMYFAHGSNLSPRLMVERGAEFYSREGAVLPGFRLEFNFSWKDDGYGNTTIVQDEDSVVYGALYSCDEQGIANMDEAEGEKLRRINVHVKKESGEMILATTYQGKEEFTKTGLRPSETYLNEMLEGEDILPEGYADYLKTLKKEVTQIKQVKTSLTRKVLTSKLYANLMDEKEIYFGFASSLSERKMAERGAKFLSRESAVLRGFRLEFSTNWKDDGYGYANIVPEEGSVVHGALYVCERGSMSSMDREHVIEGNHFRRATVTVEKKNGELVKATTYIANDEFVQQGLSPSEVYLNEILEGEDIIPKEYAEFIRSFFQSK
;
A
#
# COMPACT_ATOMS: atom_id res chain seq x y z
N MET A 1 -33.91 -24.05 27.37
CA MET A 1 -32.68 -23.65 26.67
C MET A 1 -32.21 -22.33 27.28
N GLU A 2 -31.93 -22.32 28.59
CA GLU A 2 -31.41 -21.12 29.25
C GLU A 2 -29.88 -21.09 29.10
N GLY A 3 -29.32 -19.93 28.75
CA GLY A 3 -27.87 -19.69 28.75
C GLY A 3 -27.10 -19.97 27.45
N LYS A 4 -27.78 -20.18 26.31
CA LYS A 4 -27.12 -20.42 25.01
C LYS A 4 -27.34 -19.30 24.01
N VAL A 5 -26.28 -18.88 23.34
CA VAL A 5 -26.30 -17.85 22.29
C VAL A 5 -25.92 -18.47 20.95
N MET A 6 -26.67 -18.13 19.92
CA MET A 6 -26.28 -18.43 18.54
C MET A 6 -25.30 -17.36 18.07
N TYR A 7 -24.08 -17.76 17.72
CA TYR A 7 -23.01 -16.88 17.28
C TYR A 7 -22.56 -17.24 15.88
N PHE A 8 -22.54 -16.26 14.97
CA PHE A 8 -22.06 -16.43 13.62
C PHE A 8 -20.65 -15.86 13.47
N ALA A 9 -19.67 -16.74 13.25
CA ALA A 9 -18.29 -16.40 12.99
C ALA A 9 -18.00 -16.32 11.49
N HIS A 10 -17.36 -15.23 11.05
CA HIS A 10 -16.97 -15.00 9.65
C HIS A 10 -15.48 -14.63 9.48
N GLY A 11 -14.71 -14.64 10.58
CA GLY A 11 -13.29 -14.28 10.62
C GLY A 11 -12.44 -15.33 11.32
N SER A 12 -11.50 -14.91 12.18
CA SER A 12 -10.63 -15.84 12.94
C SER A 12 -11.41 -16.87 13.77
N ASN A 13 -12.60 -16.51 14.24
CA ASN A 13 -13.46 -17.40 15.04
C ASN A 13 -14.09 -18.55 14.22
N LEU A 14 -13.78 -18.67 12.94
CA LEU A 14 -13.98 -19.92 12.19
C LEU A 14 -13.14 -21.06 12.77
N SER A 15 -12.02 -20.73 13.42
CA SER A 15 -11.20 -21.64 14.21
C SER A 15 -11.94 -22.04 15.50
N PRO A 16 -12.32 -23.33 15.67
CA PRO A 16 -12.86 -23.81 16.94
C PRO A 16 -11.83 -23.72 18.07
N ARG A 17 -10.53 -23.82 17.76
CA ARG A 17 -9.44 -23.65 18.75
C ARG A 17 -9.46 -22.24 19.34
N LEU A 18 -9.56 -21.20 18.51
CA LEU A 18 -9.60 -19.81 18.98
C LEU A 18 -10.86 -19.51 19.80
N MET A 19 -12.00 -20.12 19.46
CA MET A 19 -13.21 -20.02 20.28
C MET A 19 -12.95 -20.49 21.72
N VAL A 20 -12.30 -21.64 21.89
CA VAL A 20 -11.95 -22.19 23.21
C VAL A 20 -10.88 -21.33 23.91
N GLU A 21 -9.84 -20.89 23.20
CA GLU A 21 -8.78 -20.04 23.78
C GLU A 21 -9.32 -18.68 24.28
N ARG A 22 -10.38 -18.17 23.66
CA ARG A 22 -11.09 -16.95 24.09
C ARG A 22 -12.13 -17.20 25.18
N GLY A 23 -12.19 -18.44 25.68
CA GLY A 23 -13.04 -18.82 26.81
C GLY A 23 -14.50 -19.08 26.44
N ALA A 24 -14.80 -19.40 25.17
CA ALA A 24 -16.13 -19.85 24.79
C ALA A 24 -16.26 -21.37 24.84
N GLU A 25 -17.28 -21.86 25.52
CA GLU A 25 -17.74 -23.23 25.42
C GLU A 25 -18.82 -23.30 24.32
N PHE A 26 -18.67 -24.22 23.37
CA PHE A 26 -19.68 -24.39 22.33
C PHE A 26 -20.16 -25.84 22.24
N TYR A 27 -21.46 -25.98 21.98
CA TYR A 27 -22.19 -27.25 21.99
C TYR A 27 -22.46 -27.79 20.58
N SER A 28 -22.43 -26.90 19.59
CA SER A 28 -22.58 -27.25 18.18
C SER A 28 -21.85 -26.22 17.32
N ARG A 29 -21.42 -26.66 16.14
CA ARG A 29 -20.76 -25.87 15.12
C ARG A 29 -21.17 -26.44 13.76
N GLU A 30 -21.70 -25.59 12.89
CA GLU A 30 -22.09 -25.98 11.53
C GLU A 30 -21.87 -24.82 10.55
N GLY A 31 -21.81 -25.12 9.26
CA GLY A 31 -21.71 -24.11 8.20
C GLY A 31 -23.01 -23.34 8.06
N ALA A 32 -22.91 -22.01 7.89
CA ALA A 32 -24.04 -21.14 7.63
C ALA A 32 -23.66 -20.02 6.67
N VAL A 33 -24.67 -19.40 6.05
CA VAL A 33 -24.48 -18.27 5.13
C VAL A 33 -25.28 -17.07 5.58
N LEU A 34 -24.65 -15.90 5.58
CA LEU A 34 -25.25 -14.61 5.88
C LEU A 34 -25.52 -13.87 4.56
N PRO A 35 -26.78 -13.81 4.09
CA PRO A 35 -27.14 -13.04 2.89
C PRO A 35 -27.22 -11.54 3.17
N GLY A 36 -27.04 -10.73 2.13
CA GLY A 36 -27.16 -9.27 2.21
C GLY A 36 -25.92 -8.57 2.79
N PHE A 37 -24.81 -9.29 2.87
CA PHE A 37 -23.53 -8.78 3.34
C PHE A 37 -22.40 -9.32 2.47
N ARG A 38 -21.33 -8.54 2.36
CA ARG A 38 -20.03 -8.98 1.84
C ARG A 38 -18.96 -8.90 2.92
N LEU A 39 -18.00 -9.81 2.83
CA LEU A 39 -16.84 -9.85 3.71
C LEU A 39 -15.77 -8.87 3.20
N GLU A 40 -15.16 -8.12 4.12
CA GLU A 40 -14.02 -7.25 3.82
C GLU A 40 -12.86 -7.47 4.77
N PHE A 41 -11.64 -7.52 4.25
CA PHE A 41 -10.40 -7.51 5.03
C PHE A 41 -9.91 -6.08 5.28
N ASN A 42 -10.76 -5.25 5.89
CA ASN A 42 -10.52 -3.82 6.05
C ASN A 42 -10.49 -3.38 7.53
N PHE A 43 -10.75 -4.28 8.49
CA PHE A 43 -10.77 -3.97 9.91
C PHE A 43 -9.40 -4.23 10.52
N SER A 44 -8.88 -3.36 11.37
CA SER A 44 -7.52 -3.54 11.88
C SER A 44 -7.41 -3.36 13.39
N TRP A 45 -6.83 -4.37 14.06
CA TRP A 45 -6.50 -4.30 15.48
C TRP A 45 -5.26 -3.45 15.74
N LYS A 46 -4.30 -3.46 14.81
CA LYS A 46 -2.96 -2.88 14.93
C LYS A 46 -2.62 -2.14 13.64
N ASP A 47 -1.87 -1.04 13.73
CA ASP A 47 -1.42 -0.34 12.53
C ASP A 47 -0.19 -1.02 11.89
N ASP A 48 -0.35 -2.29 11.51
CA ASP A 48 0.70 -3.15 10.95
C ASP A 48 0.50 -3.45 9.44
N GLY A 49 -0.50 -2.81 8.83
CA GLY A 49 -0.84 -2.96 7.42
C GLY A 49 -1.67 -4.19 7.08
N TYR A 50 -2.05 -5.02 8.07
CA TYR A 50 -2.95 -6.15 7.85
C TYR A 50 -4.39 -5.83 8.26
N GLY A 51 -5.33 -6.47 7.55
CA GLY A 51 -6.77 -6.38 7.76
C GLY A 51 -7.37 -7.71 8.18
N ASN A 52 -8.09 -7.70 9.29
CA ASN A 52 -9.02 -8.71 9.73
C ASN A 52 -10.39 -8.52 9.03
N THR A 53 -11.25 -9.52 9.12
CA THR A 53 -12.58 -9.43 8.52
C THR A 53 -13.50 -8.47 9.25
N THR A 54 -14.33 -7.79 8.47
CA THR A 54 -15.63 -7.25 8.88
C THR A 54 -16.66 -7.61 7.81
N ILE A 55 -17.92 -7.30 8.09
CA ILE A 55 -19.02 -7.41 7.14
C ILE A 55 -19.56 -6.03 6.78
N VAL A 56 -19.87 -5.82 5.50
CA VAL A 56 -20.47 -4.59 4.97
C VAL A 56 -21.77 -4.97 4.27
N GLN A 57 -22.81 -4.16 4.42
CA GLN A 57 -24.10 -4.42 3.79
C GLN A 57 -23.96 -4.40 2.26
N ASP A 58 -24.47 -5.45 1.63
CA ASP A 58 -24.46 -5.65 0.19
C ASP A 58 -25.52 -6.69 -0.18
N GLU A 59 -26.67 -6.25 -0.69
CA GLU A 59 -27.88 -7.06 -0.89
C GLU A 59 -27.67 -8.25 -1.83
N ASP A 60 -26.71 -8.13 -2.76
CA ASP A 60 -26.42 -9.15 -3.78
C ASP A 60 -25.34 -10.14 -3.33
N SER A 61 -24.73 -9.92 -2.16
CA SER A 61 -23.62 -10.72 -1.65
C SER A 61 -24.01 -11.64 -0.50
N VAL A 62 -23.14 -12.60 -0.24
CA VAL A 62 -23.24 -13.52 0.88
C VAL A 62 -21.90 -13.67 1.60
N VAL A 63 -21.96 -13.90 2.91
CA VAL A 63 -20.81 -14.26 3.74
C VAL A 63 -20.96 -15.68 4.25
N TYR A 64 -19.98 -16.54 3.96
CA TYR A 64 -19.92 -17.89 4.51
C TYR A 64 -19.22 -17.89 5.86
N GLY A 65 -19.76 -18.64 6.80
CA GLY A 65 -19.19 -18.72 8.14
C GLY A 65 -19.67 -19.91 8.94
N ALA A 66 -19.34 -19.89 10.23
CA ALA A 66 -19.68 -20.93 11.18
C ALA A 66 -20.78 -20.42 12.13
N LEU A 67 -21.87 -21.17 12.26
CA LEU A 67 -22.88 -20.96 13.28
C LEU A 67 -22.55 -21.84 14.49
N TYR A 68 -22.21 -21.18 15.59
CA TYR A 68 -21.97 -21.80 16.88
C TYR A 68 -23.18 -21.67 17.79
N SER A 69 -23.45 -22.71 18.58
CA SER A 69 -24.25 -22.57 19.81
C SER A 69 -23.29 -22.52 20.99
N CYS A 70 -23.09 -21.32 21.54
CA CYS A 70 -22.15 -21.07 22.64
C CYS A 70 -22.89 -20.84 23.95
N ASP A 71 -22.16 -20.93 25.07
CA ASP A 71 -22.60 -20.39 26.34
C ASP A 71 -22.58 -18.84 26.33
N GLU A 72 -23.44 -18.21 27.13
CA GLU A 72 -23.50 -16.74 27.23
C GLU A 72 -22.19 -16.11 27.73
N GLN A 73 -21.48 -16.78 28.65
CA GLN A 73 -20.25 -16.26 29.23
C GLN A 73 -19.13 -16.20 28.18
N GLY A 74 -19.04 -17.20 27.30
CA GLY A 74 -18.14 -17.19 26.15
C GLY A 74 -18.32 -15.98 25.24
N ILE A 75 -19.57 -15.57 24.97
CA ILE A 75 -19.83 -14.37 24.19
C ILE A 75 -19.46 -13.11 24.96
N ALA A 76 -19.76 -13.04 26.25
CA ALA A 76 -19.40 -11.90 27.10
C ALA A 76 -17.88 -11.68 27.18
N ASN A 77 -17.08 -12.76 27.23
CA ASN A 77 -15.62 -12.69 27.20
C ASN A 77 -15.13 -12.08 25.86
N MET A 78 -15.79 -12.39 24.75
CA MET A 78 -15.49 -11.76 23.46
C MET A 78 -15.92 -10.29 23.43
N ASP A 79 -17.07 -9.93 24.00
CA ASP A 79 -17.51 -8.53 24.09
C ASP A 79 -16.47 -7.66 24.84
N GLU A 80 -15.83 -8.18 25.89
CA GLU A 80 -14.74 -7.48 26.61
C GLU A 80 -13.48 -7.33 25.75
N ALA A 81 -13.09 -8.38 25.01
CA ALA A 81 -11.93 -8.35 24.12
C ALA A 81 -12.15 -7.48 22.87
N GLU A 82 -13.41 -7.35 22.42
CA GLU A 82 -13.75 -6.82 21.11
C GLU A 82 -14.51 -5.48 21.12
N GLY A 83 -15.11 -5.10 22.25
CA GLY A 83 -16.12 -4.03 22.35
C GLY A 83 -15.65 -2.59 22.07
N GLU A 84 -14.35 -2.30 22.16
CA GLU A 84 -13.85 -0.97 21.78
C GLU A 84 -13.94 -0.74 20.27
N LYS A 85 -13.63 -1.75 19.45
CA LYS A 85 -13.44 -1.59 18.00
C LYS A 85 -14.48 -2.30 17.15
N LEU A 86 -15.11 -3.34 17.70
CA LEU A 86 -16.20 -4.07 17.09
C LEU A 86 -17.52 -3.70 17.78
N ARG A 87 -18.60 -3.74 17.02
CA ARG A 87 -19.96 -3.69 17.54
C ARG A 87 -20.62 -5.04 17.35
N ARG A 88 -21.33 -5.48 18.38
CA ARG A 88 -22.20 -6.65 18.34
C ARG A 88 -23.48 -6.29 17.57
N ILE A 89 -23.84 -7.11 16.60
CA ILE A 89 -25.10 -6.97 15.84
C ILE A 89 -25.82 -8.31 15.77
N ASN A 90 -27.13 -8.26 15.54
CA ASN A 90 -27.92 -9.46 15.25
C ASN A 90 -28.18 -9.56 13.75
N VAL A 91 -27.98 -10.76 13.21
CA VAL A 91 -28.14 -11.07 11.80
C VAL A 91 -28.94 -12.37 11.63
N HIS A 92 -29.60 -12.51 10.48
CA HIS A 92 -30.26 -13.77 10.13
C HIS A 92 -29.34 -14.56 9.20
N VAL A 93 -28.93 -15.74 9.63
CA VAL A 93 -28.08 -16.65 8.85
C VAL A 93 -28.88 -17.87 8.41
N LYS A 94 -28.61 -18.34 7.21
CA LYS A 94 -29.24 -19.51 6.62
C LYS A 94 -28.37 -20.74 6.86
N LYS A 95 -28.93 -21.76 7.49
CA LYS A 95 -28.31 -23.09 7.64
C LYS A 95 -28.32 -23.83 6.31
N GLU A 96 -27.54 -24.91 6.22
CA GLU A 96 -27.59 -25.81 5.06
C GLU A 96 -29.00 -26.40 4.84
N SER A 97 -29.74 -26.67 5.93
CA SER A 97 -31.15 -27.11 5.88
C SER A 97 -32.09 -26.10 5.21
N GLY A 98 -31.65 -24.85 5.04
CA GLY A 98 -32.45 -23.74 4.53
C GLY A 98 -33.15 -22.91 5.61
N GLU A 99 -33.09 -23.35 6.88
CA GLU A 99 -33.64 -22.63 8.03
C GLU A 99 -32.88 -21.33 8.29
N MET A 100 -33.61 -20.25 8.60
CA MET A 100 -33.05 -18.96 9.00
C MET A 100 -32.96 -18.88 10.53
N ILE A 101 -31.76 -18.64 11.05
CA ILE A 101 -31.49 -18.50 12.49
C ILE A 101 -31.06 -17.07 12.79
N LEU A 102 -31.66 -16.47 13.82
CA LEU A 102 -31.16 -15.23 14.39
C LEU A 102 -29.88 -15.52 15.20
N ALA A 103 -28.77 -14.92 14.80
CA ALA A 103 -27.48 -15.07 15.45
C ALA A 103 -26.86 -13.71 15.75
N THR A 104 -26.08 -13.65 16.82
CA THR A 104 -25.16 -12.55 17.09
C THR A 104 -23.93 -12.68 16.19
N THR A 105 -23.38 -11.56 15.72
CA THR A 105 -22.04 -11.49 15.13
C THR A 105 -21.37 -10.15 15.47
N TYR A 106 -20.11 -10.01 15.09
CA TYR A 106 -19.33 -8.79 15.28
C TYR A 106 -19.06 -8.09 13.94
N GLN A 107 -19.14 -6.77 13.96
CA GLN A 107 -18.86 -5.90 12.83
C GLN A 107 -17.92 -4.77 13.26
N GLY A 108 -16.88 -4.51 12.47
CA GLY A 108 -15.99 -3.35 12.59
C GLY A 108 -16.76 -2.05 12.62
N LYS A 109 -16.50 -1.20 13.62
CA LYS A 109 -16.98 0.18 13.59
C LYS A 109 -16.20 0.93 12.51
N GLU A 110 -16.88 1.84 11.81
CA GLU A 110 -16.38 2.48 10.58
C GLU A 110 -15.04 3.19 10.80
N GLU A 111 -14.87 3.84 11.96
CA GLU A 111 -13.65 4.53 12.36
C GLU A 111 -12.42 3.62 12.54
N PHE A 112 -12.61 2.30 12.63
CA PHE A 112 -11.55 1.29 12.71
C PHE A 112 -11.41 0.47 11.42
N THR A 113 -12.12 0.86 10.35
CA THR A 113 -11.97 0.27 9.02
C THR A 113 -11.11 1.15 8.12
N LYS A 114 -10.25 0.53 7.31
CA LYS A 114 -9.35 1.21 6.37
C LYS A 114 -9.36 0.47 5.02
N THR A 115 -9.49 1.22 3.93
CA THR A 115 -9.36 0.66 2.58
C THR A 115 -7.92 0.22 2.30
N GLY A 116 -7.76 -0.82 1.48
CA GLY A 116 -6.44 -1.24 1.00
C GLY A 116 -5.67 -2.19 1.93
N LEU A 117 -6.27 -2.58 3.06
CA LEU A 117 -5.69 -3.64 3.90
C LEU A 117 -5.79 -5.01 3.22
N ARG A 118 -4.97 -5.94 3.70
CA ARG A 118 -4.93 -7.34 3.24
C ARG A 118 -4.79 -8.27 4.44
N PRO A 119 -5.33 -9.49 4.40
CA PRO A 119 -5.17 -10.42 5.50
C PRO A 119 -3.72 -10.88 5.65
N SER A 120 -3.33 -11.21 6.88
CA SER A 120 -2.07 -11.89 7.13
C SER A 120 -2.20 -13.39 6.86
N GLU A 121 -1.09 -14.05 6.57
CA GLU A 121 -1.05 -15.51 6.41
C GLU A 121 -1.50 -16.23 7.69
N THR A 122 -1.12 -15.72 8.86
CA THR A 122 -1.55 -16.24 10.15
C THR A 122 -3.07 -16.18 10.28
N TYR A 123 -3.65 -15.04 9.94
CA TYR A 123 -5.10 -14.84 10.02
C TYR A 123 -5.86 -15.75 9.05
N LEU A 124 -5.34 -15.95 7.83
CA LEU A 124 -5.94 -16.90 6.88
C LEU A 124 -5.80 -18.34 7.36
N ASN A 125 -4.71 -18.70 8.05
CA ASN A 125 -4.59 -20.03 8.66
C ASN A 125 -5.67 -20.24 9.73
N GLU A 126 -5.91 -19.24 10.58
CA GLU A 126 -6.98 -19.29 11.59
C GLU A 126 -8.36 -19.47 10.93
N MET A 127 -8.64 -18.75 9.85
CA MET A 127 -9.89 -18.93 9.09
C MET A 127 -10.00 -20.32 8.46
N LEU A 128 -8.89 -20.86 7.94
CA LEU A 128 -8.83 -22.17 7.28
C LEU A 128 -8.91 -23.35 8.26
N GLU A 129 -8.73 -23.15 9.57
CA GLU A 129 -9.15 -24.15 10.56
C GLU A 129 -10.67 -24.42 10.49
N GLY A 130 -11.42 -23.53 9.84
CA GLY A 130 -12.83 -23.67 9.53
C GLY A 130 -13.19 -24.42 8.24
N GLU A 131 -12.20 -24.89 7.48
CA GLU A 131 -12.39 -25.45 6.13
C GLU A 131 -13.41 -26.59 6.06
N ASP A 132 -13.53 -27.40 7.11
CA ASP A 132 -14.38 -28.59 7.18
C ASP A 132 -15.89 -28.30 7.08
N ILE A 133 -16.31 -27.06 7.35
CA ILE A 133 -17.73 -26.63 7.34
C ILE A 133 -18.02 -25.52 6.32
N LEU A 134 -16.99 -25.09 5.57
CA LEU A 134 -17.13 -24.05 4.56
C LEU A 134 -17.38 -24.70 3.19
N PRO A 135 -18.11 -24.02 2.28
CA PRO A 135 -18.20 -24.49 0.90
C PRO A 135 -16.82 -24.61 0.26
N GLU A 136 -16.61 -25.65 -0.55
CA GLU A 136 -15.33 -25.93 -1.21
C GLU A 136 -14.78 -24.71 -1.95
N GLY A 137 -15.62 -24.02 -2.73
CA GLY A 137 -15.23 -22.81 -3.46
C GLY A 137 -14.79 -21.65 -2.55
N TYR A 138 -15.34 -21.55 -1.34
CA TYR A 138 -14.96 -20.51 -0.38
C TYR A 138 -13.65 -20.87 0.36
N ALA A 139 -13.47 -22.13 0.73
CA ALA A 139 -12.20 -22.61 1.26
C ALA A 139 -11.06 -22.41 0.23
N ASP A 140 -11.32 -22.69 -1.04
CA ASP A 140 -10.35 -22.47 -2.12
C ASP A 140 -10.04 -20.98 -2.35
N TYR A 141 -11.02 -20.10 -2.19
CA TYR A 141 -10.80 -18.66 -2.17
C TYR A 141 -9.83 -18.26 -1.05
N LEU A 142 -10.05 -18.72 0.20
CA LEU A 142 -9.15 -18.45 1.33
C LEU A 142 -7.75 -19.02 1.12
N LYS A 143 -7.63 -20.24 0.57
CA LYS A 143 -6.34 -20.85 0.19
C LYS A 143 -5.64 -20.05 -0.90
N THR A 144 -6.39 -19.49 -1.85
CA THR A 144 -5.84 -18.65 -2.93
C THR A 144 -5.30 -17.35 -2.38
N LEU A 145 -6.06 -16.64 -1.54
CA LEU A 145 -5.57 -15.47 -0.81
C LEU A 145 -4.32 -15.79 0.02
N LYS A 146 -4.29 -16.95 0.68
CA LYS A 146 -3.12 -17.38 1.45
C LYS A 146 -1.92 -17.57 0.55
N LYS A 147 -2.08 -18.26 -0.58
CA LYS A 147 -1.02 -18.43 -1.58
C LYS A 147 -0.52 -17.09 -2.08
N GLU A 148 -1.39 -16.11 -2.34
CA GLU A 148 -1.00 -14.76 -2.76
C GLU A 148 -0.19 -14.05 -1.67
N VAL A 149 -0.63 -14.10 -0.40
CA VAL A 149 0.11 -13.51 0.73
C VAL A 149 1.45 -14.20 0.94
N THR A 150 1.51 -15.53 0.89
CA THR A 150 2.76 -16.31 1.01
C THR A 150 3.68 -16.05 -0.18
N GLN A 151 3.15 -15.93 -1.41
CA GLN A 151 3.93 -15.54 -2.58
C GLN A 151 4.46 -14.12 -2.42
N ILE A 152 3.69 -13.16 -1.92
CA ILE A 152 4.18 -11.80 -1.62
C ILE A 152 5.30 -11.86 -0.57
N LYS A 153 5.18 -12.69 0.48
CA LYS A 153 6.25 -12.87 1.48
C LYS A 153 7.48 -13.55 0.88
N GLN A 154 7.32 -14.61 0.10
CA GLN A 154 8.40 -15.31 -0.58
C GLN A 154 9.07 -14.43 -1.63
N VAL A 155 8.30 -13.62 -2.36
CA VAL A 155 8.76 -12.57 -3.27
C VAL A 155 9.52 -11.52 -2.47
N LYS A 156 9.02 -11.00 -1.33
CA LYS A 156 9.77 -10.05 -0.48
C LYS A 156 11.06 -10.66 0.11
N THR A 157 11.05 -11.94 0.46
CA THR A 157 12.19 -12.71 1.01
C THR A 157 13.18 -13.11 -0.09
N SER A 158 12.69 -13.32 -1.30
CA SER A 158 13.46 -13.58 -2.53
C SER A 158 13.88 -12.29 -3.22
N LEU A 159 13.24 -11.15 -2.96
CA LEU A 159 13.67 -9.80 -3.37
C LEU A 159 14.90 -9.37 -2.57
N THR A 160 15.10 -9.95 -1.38
CA THR A 160 16.41 -9.97 -0.71
C THR A 160 17.45 -10.84 -1.43
N ARG A 161 17.10 -11.59 -2.50
CA ARG A 161 18.02 -12.54 -3.17
C ARG A 161 18.05 -12.64 -4.70
N LYS A 162 17.06 -12.20 -5.50
CA LYS A 162 17.13 -12.01 -6.97
C LYS A 162 15.79 -11.59 -7.61
N VAL A 163 15.90 -10.56 -8.45
CA VAL A 163 15.07 -10.02 -9.55
C VAL A 163 13.74 -10.72 -9.90
N LEU A 164 12.62 -9.96 -9.89
CA LEU A 164 11.25 -10.42 -10.23
C LEU A 164 10.82 -10.11 -11.67
N THR A 165 9.83 -10.88 -12.17
CA THR A 165 9.26 -10.81 -13.52
C THR A 165 8.01 -9.89 -13.64
N SER A 166 7.73 -9.45 -14.86
CA SER A 166 7.02 -8.21 -15.22
C SER A 166 5.50 -8.12 -15.00
N LYS A 167 4.75 -9.23 -14.90
CA LYS A 167 3.27 -9.19 -14.82
C LYS A 167 2.71 -8.93 -13.42
N LEU A 168 3.37 -9.47 -12.37
CA LEU A 168 2.98 -9.22 -10.98
C LEU A 168 3.44 -7.83 -10.52
N TYR A 169 4.56 -7.35 -11.07
CA TYR A 169 5.03 -5.97 -10.91
C TYR A 169 4.01 -4.95 -11.45
N ALA A 170 3.43 -5.22 -12.63
CA ALA A 170 2.42 -4.33 -13.23
C ALA A 170 1.19 -4.14 -12.31
N ASN A 171 0.65 -5.22 -11.72
CA ASN A 171 -0.52 -5.13 -10.84
C ASN A 171 -0.22 -4.53 -9.45
N LEU A 172 0.99 -4.71 -8.92
CA LEU A 172 1.44 -4.03 -7.69
C LEU A 172 1.78 -2.55 -7.95
N MET A 173 2.19 -2.21 -9.17
CA MET A 173 2.38 -0.83 -9.60
C MET A 173 1.07 -0.09 -9.84
N ASP A 174 -0.06 -0.75 -10.09
CA ASP A 174 -1.36 -0.07 -10.24
C ASP A 174 -1.84 0.65 -8.96
N GLU A 175 -1.32 0.29 -7.78
CA GLU A 175 -1.55 1.01 -6.52
C GLU A 175 -0.35 1.86 -6.06
N LYS A 176 0.70 2.01 -6.89
CA LYS A 176 1.93 2.73 -6.55
C LYS A 176 2.27 3.76 -7.62
N GLU A 177 2.83 4.89 -7.21
CA GLU A 177 3.29 5.91 -8.14
C GLU A 177 4.79 5.74 -8.36
N ILE A 178 5.20 5.54 -9.62
CA ILE A 178 6.61 5.45 -9.96
C ILE A 178 7.11 6.85 -10.32
N TYR A 179 8.10 7.33 -9.57
CA TYR A 179 8.63 8.67 -9.72
C TYR A 179 10.13 8.64 -9.98
N PHE A 180 10.57 9.36 -11.01
CA PHE A 180 11.97 9.60 -11.28
C PHE A 180 12.35 11.01 -10.79
N GLY A 181 13.08 11.05 -9.69
CA GLY A 181 13.63 12.25 -9.10
C GLY A 181 15.04 12.53 -9.62
N PHE A 182 15.29 13.75 -10.07
CA PHE A 182 16.62 14.26 -10.38
C PHE A 182 16.90 15.53 -9.56
N ALA A 183 18.15 15.98 -9.54
CA ALA A 183 18.58 17.13 -8.75
C ALA A 183 18.20 17.00 -7.26
N SER A 184 17.51 17.98 -6.66
CA SER A 184 17.20 17.94 -5.22
C SER A 184 16.24 16.80 -4.83
N SER A 185 15.51 16.23 -5.78
CA SER A 185 14.75 14.98 -5.56
C SER A 185 15.64 13.74 -5.51
N LEU A 186 16.97 13.85 -5.62
CA LEU A 186 17.89 12.78 -5.24
C LEU A 186 17.93 12.59 -3.71
N SER A 187 17.66 13.64 -2.93
CA SER A 187 17.66 13.60 -1.46
C SER A 187 16.39 12.96 -0.91
N GLU A 188 16.55 11.95 -0.04
CA GLU A 188 15.45 11.37 0.73
C GLU A 188 14.79 12.40 1.66
N ARG A 189 15.61 13.26 2.29
CA ARG A 189 15.14 14.32 3.19
C ARG A 189 14.22 15.29 2.44
N LYS A 190 14.63 15.76 1.26
CA LYS A 190 13.80 16.65 0.43
C LYS A 190 12.51 15.98 -0.02
N MET A 191 12.56 14.69 -0.38
CA MET A 191 11.36 13.94 -0.72
C MET A 191 10.39 13.83 0.45
N ALA A 192 10.89 13.59 1.68
CA ALA A 192 10.07 13.56 2.89
C ALA A 192 9.49 14.94 3.26
N GLU A 193 10.28 16.02 3.15
CA GLU A 193 9.83 17.41 3.37
C GLU A 193 8.66 17.80 2.45
N ARG A 194 8.66 17.28 1.22
CA ARG A 194 7.60 17.46 0.22
C ARG A 194 6.38 16.56 0.45
N GLY A 195 6.37 15.77 1.52
CA GLY A 195 5.28 14.87 1.86
C GLY A 195 5.19 13.62 0.98
N ALA A 196 6.25 13.27 0.25
CA ALA A 196 6.28 12.02 -0.50
C ALA A 196 6.46 10.83 0.44
N LYS A 197 5.60 9.80 0.30
CA LYS A 197 5.74 8.52 1.00
C LYS A 197 6.25 7.48 0.02
N PHE A 198 7.48 7.00 0.23
CA PHE A 198 8.11 6.05 -0.67
C PHE A 198 8.54 4.77 0.03
N LEU A 199 8.40 3.65 -0.70
CA LEU A 199 8.72 2.30 -0.26
C LEU A 199 10.15 1.91 -0.62
N SER A 200 10.67 2.48 -1.71
CA SER A 200 12.03 2.25 -2.17
C SER A 200 12.56 3.45 -2.93
N ARG A 201 13.88 3.55 -2.96
CA ARG A 201 14.69 4.50 -3.73
C ARG A 201 15.86 3.71 -4.31
N GLU A 202 16.03 3.74 -5.62
CA GLU A 202 17.16 3.09 -6.29
C GLU A 202 17.73 3.98 -7.41
N SER A 203 18.97 3.70 -7.81
CA SER A 203 19.62 4.41 -8.92
C SER A 203 18.94 4.08 -10.25
N ALA A 204 18.66 5.11 -11.05
CA ALA A 204 18.20 4.97 -12.42
C ALA A 204 18.78 6.06 -13.33
N VAL A 205 18.78 5.79 -14.63
CA VAL A 205 19.34 6.67 -15.65
C VAL A 205 18.28 7.03 -16.68
N LEU A 206 18.11 8.32 -16.93
CA LEU A 206 17.33 8.86 -18.04
C LEU A 206 18.27 9.20 -19.20
N ARG A 207 18.14 8.49 -20.32
CA ARG A 207 18.95 8.72 -21.53
C ARG A 207 18.27 9.67 -22.51
N GLY A 208 19.06 10.39 -23.29
CA GLY A 208 18.56 11.35 -24.28
C GLY A 208 18.13 12.68 -23.67
N PHE A 209 18.56 12.96 -22.44
CA PHE A 209 18.32 14.21 -21.73
C PHE A 209 19.59 14.66 -21.04
N ARG A 210 19.75 15.98 -20.87
CA ARG A 210 20.76 16.58 -20.01
C ARG A 210 20.11 17.35 -18.86
N LEU A 211 20.83 17.43 -17.74
CA LEU A 211 20.51 18.30 -16.63
C LEU A 211 20.84 19.75 -17.02
N GLU A 212 19.93 20.68 -16.77
CA GLU A 212 20.15 22.12 -16.97
C GLU A 212 19.60 22.91 -15.79
N PHE A 213 20.36 23.87 -15.27
CA PHE A 213 19.88 24.80 -14.24
C PHE A 213 19.22 26.00 -14.91
N SER A 214 18.07 25.79 -15.55
CA SER A 214 17.37 26.81 -16.34
C SER A 214 16.06 27.28 -15.72
N THR A 215 15.62 26.72 -14.59
CA THR A 215 14.29 27.05 -14.06
C THR A 215 14.38 28.20 -13.08
N ASN A 216 13.71 29.31 -13.36
CA ASN A 216 13.50 30.41 -12.41
C ASN A 216 12.28 30.10 -11.53
N TRP A 217 12.47 29.20 -10.55
CA TRP A 217 11.39 28.78 -9.66
C TRP A 217 11.19 29.75 -8.49
N LYS A 218 12.29 30.29 -7.95
CA LYS A 218 12.24 31.30 -6.89
C LYS A 218 12.80 32.59 -7.43
N ASP A 219 12.17 33.71 -7.07
CA ASP A 219 12.66 35.06 -7.37
C ASP A 219 13.88 35.42 -6.50
N ASP A 220 14.88 34.54 -6.49
CA ASP A 220 16.13 34.62 -5.73
C ASP A 220 17.37 34.73 -6.62
N GLY A 221 17.18 34.72 -7.95
CA GLY A 221 18.24 34.87 -8.96
C GLY A 221 19.02 33.59 -9.25
N TYR A 222 18.65 32.44 -8.68
CA TYR A 222 19.31 31.16 -8.92
C TYR A 222 18.55 30.27 -9.91
N GLY A 223 19.31 29.40 -10.58
CA GLY A 223 18.79 28.39 -11.49
C GLY A 223 18.47 27.09 -10.76
N TYR A 224 17.21 26.65 -10.89
CA TYR A 224 16.77 25.34 -10.44
C TYR A 224 16.81 24.34 -11.60
N ALA A 225 16.92 23.06 -11.25
CA ALA A 225 17.12 22.01 -12.24
C ALA A 225 15.92 21.83 -13.17
N ASN A 226 16.23 21.51 -14.41
CA ASN A 226 15.34 21.06 -15.47
C ASN A 226 16.03 19.93 -16.24
N ILE A 227 15.27 19.23 -17.08
CA ILE A 227 15.80 18.27 -18.04
C ILE A 227 15.44 18.69 -19.46
N VAL A 228 16.43 18.70 -20.35
CA VAL A 228 16.25 19.10 -21.76
C VAL A 228 16.66 17.95 -22.66
N PRO A 229 15.88 17.61 -23.71
CA PRO A 229 16.25 16.59 -24.67
C PRO A 229 17.62 16.88 -25.30
N GLU A 230 18.53 15.91 -25.22
CA GLU A 230 19.85 15.97 -25.82
C GLU A 230 20.34 14.55 -26.12
N GLU A 231 20.53 14.23 -27.40
CA GLU A 231 20.98 12.90 -27.81
C GLU A 231 22.39 12.61 -27.31
N GLY A 232 22.62 11.38 -26.83
CA GLY A 232 23.89 10.97 -26.24
C GLY A 232 24.09 11.36 -24.78
N SER A 233 23.25 12.26 -24.24
CA SER A 233 23.33 12.69 -22.84
C SER A 233 22.51 11.82 -21.89
N VAL A 234 22.90 11.88 -20.61
CA VAL A 234 22.29 11.10 -19.54
C VAL A 234 22.05 11.97 -18.30
N VAL A 235 20.92 11.73 -17.64
CA VAL A 235 20.62 12.28 -16.31
C VAL A 235 20.57 11.10 -15.33
N HIS A 236 21.45 11.14 -14.33
CA HIS A 236 21.40 10.20 -13.22
C HIS A 236 20.39 10.69 -12.18
N GLY A 237 19.53 9.78 -11.72
CA GLY A 237 18.42 10.07 -10.84
C GLY A 237 18.10 8.93 -9.88
N ALA A 238 17.08 9.20 -9.07
CA ALA A 238 16.48 8.29 -8.11
C ALA A 238 15.13 7.80 -8.65
N LEU A 239 14.98 6.48 -8.80
CA LEU A 239 13.69 5.85 -9.06
C LEU A 239 13.03 5.49 -7.74
N TYR A 240 11.91 6.17 -7.46
CA TYR A 240 11.09 5.94 -6.30
C TYR A 240 9.87 5.08 -6.63
N VAL A 241 9.57 4.14 -5.74
CA VAL A 241 8.26 3.49 -5.68
C VAL A 241 7.49 4.18 -4.56
N CYS A 242 6.58 5.06 -4.93
CA CYS A 242 5.78 5.84 -3.99
C CYS A 242 4.43 5.17 -3.69
N GLU A 243 3.91 5.42 -2.49
CA GLU A 243 2.51 5.15 -2.19
C GLU A 243 1.60 6.05 -3.03
N ARG A 244 0.43 5.55 -3.39
CA ARG A 244 -0.59 6.31 -4.12
C ARG A 244 -0.88 7.63 -3.42
N GLY A 245 -0.88 8.73 -4.18
CA GLY A 245 -1.16 10.08 -3.69
C GLY A 245 0.10 10.85 -3.27
N SER A 246 1.29 10.24 -3.31
CA SER A 246 2.54 10.96 -3.03
C SER A 246 2.82 12.04 -4.06
N MET A 247 2.51 11.80 -5.33
CA MET A 247 2.68 12.82 -6.36
C MET A 247 1.69 13.97 -6.14
N SER A 248 0.48 13.71 -5.64
CA SER A 248 -0.47 14.77 -5.29
C SER A 248 0.02 15.65 -4.13
N SER A 249 0.79 15.10 -3.19
CA SER A 249 1.48 15.90 -2.17
C SER A 249 2.56 16.80 -2.80
N MET A 250 3.35 16.25 -3.73
CA MET A 250 4.42 16.98 -4.43
C MET A 250 3.88 18.06 -5.39
N ASP A 251 2.72 17.83 -6.00
CA ASP A 251 2.05 18.80 -6.88
C ASP A 251 1.73 20.09 -6.13
N ARG A 252 1.53 20.05 -4.81
CA ARG A 252 1.19 21.26 -4.04
C ARG A 252 2.27 22.34 -4.21
N GLU A 253 3.54 21.96 -4.08
CA GLU A 253 4.68 22.87 -4.21
C GLU A 253 5.08 23.13 -5.66
N HIS A 254 4.96 22.14 -6.55
CA HIS A 254 5.50 22.23 -7.91
C HIS A 254 4.50 22.66 -8.99
N VAL A 255 3.20 22.39 -8.80
CA VAL A 255 2.16 22.49 -9.84
C VAL A 255 1.01 23.42 -9.41
N ILE A 256 0.56 23.31 -8.17
CA ILE A 256 -0.62 24.05 -7.67
C ILE A 256 -0.21 25.45 -7.21
N GLU A 257 0.89 25.56 -6.47
CA GLU A 257 1.46 26.85 -6.08
C GLU A 257 2.44 27.32 -7.17
N GLY A 258 2.04 28.33 -7.94
CA GLY A 258 2.89 29.01 -8.93
C GLY A 258 3.01 28.35 -10.30
N ASN A 259 2.47 27.13 -10.51
CA ASN A 259 2.43 26.45 -11.81
C ASN A 259 3.81 26.34 -12.50
N HIS A 260 4.88 26.17 -11.72
CA HIS A 260 6.25 26.23 -12.23
C HIS A 260 6.67 24.98 -13.02
N PHE A 261 6.10 23.83 -12.67
CA PHE A 261 6.41 22.55 -13.29
C PHE A 261 5.15 21.83 -13.73
N ARG A 262 5.32 20.90 -14.67
CA ARG A 262 4.30 19.93 -15.08
C ARG A 262 4.83 18.52 -14.92
N ARG A 263 3.93 17.58 -14.63
CA ARG A 263 4.24 16.15 -14.70
C ARG A 263 4.57 15.75 -16.14
N ALA A 264 5.55 14.88 -16.32
CA ALA A 264 5.88 14.23 -17.57
C ALA A 264 6.15 12.75 -17.32
N THR A 265 5.85 11.90 -18.30
CA THR A 265 6.22 10.48 -18.25
C THR A 265 7.52 10.26 -19.01
N VAL A 266 8.52 9.73 -18.34
CA VAL A 266 9.82 9.35 -18.91
C VAL A 266 10.04 7.85 -18.79
N THR A 267 10.94 7.31 -19.61
CA THR A 267 11.40 5.92 -19.48
C THR A 267 12.84 5.94 -18.99
N VAL A 268 13.09 5.30 -17.86
CA VAL A 268 14.41 5.26 -17.21
C VAL A 268 14.94 3.85 -17.12
N GLU A 269 16.25 3.71 -17.15
CA GLU A 269 16.95 2.43 -17.10
C GLU A 269 17.49 2.20 -15.68
N LYS A 270 17.10 1.08 -15.07
CA LYS A 270 17.65 0.60 -13.80
C LYS A 270 19.04 0.01 -13.99
N LYS A 271 19.78 -0.18 -12.89
CA LYS A 271 21.12 -0.79 -12.92
C LYS A 271 21.17 -2.19 -13.56
N ASN A 272 20.06 -2.95 -13.53
CA ASN A 272 19.94 -4.27 -14.16
C ASN A 272 19.59 -4.20 -15.66
N GLY A 273 19.49 -3.01 -16.26
CA GLY A 273 19.10 -2.78 -17.65
C GLY A 273 17.58 -2.75 -17.90
N GLU A 274 16.77 -2.88 -16.85
CA GLU A 274 15.31 -2.84 -16.96
C GLU A 274 14.82 -1.41 -17.26
N LEU A 275 13.95 -1.27 -18.26
CA LEU A 275 13.31 0.00 -18.60
C LEU A 275 11.98 0.17 -17.86
N VAL A 276 11.84 1.27 -17.13
CA VAL A 276 10.67 1.56 -16.29
C VAL A 276 10.07 2.90 -16.70
N LYS A 277 8.75 2.95 -16.89
CA LYS A 277 8.02 4.21 -17.07
C LYS A 277 7.82 4.88 -15.71
N ALA A 278 8.19 6.15 -15.60
CA ALA A 278 8.11 6.91 -14.36
C ALA A 278 7.56 8.32 -14.63
N THR A 279 6.85 8.87 -13.66
CA THR A 279 6.51 10.29 -13.62
C THR A 279 7.75 11.09 -13.22
N THR A 280 7.95 12.26 -13.80
CA THR A 280 8.95 13.26 -13.39
C THR A 280 8.35 14.65 -13.53
N TYR A 281 9.07 15.69 -13.10
CA TYR A 281 8.65 17.08 -13.25
C TYR A 281 9.58 17.81 -14.22
N ILE A 282 8.98 18.53 -15.17
CA ILE A 282 9.69 19.38 -16.14
C ILE A 282 9.17 20.80 -15.96
N ALA A 283 10.05 21.80 -16.00
CA ALA A 283 9.65 23.19 -15.89
C ALA A 283 8.72 23.59 -17.05
N ASN A 284 7.72 24.41 -16.76
CA ASN A 284 6.90 25.04 -17.80
C ASN A 284 7.71 26.12 -18.51
N ASP A 285 7.52 26.26 -19.82
CA ASP A 285 8.35 27.10 -20.70
C ASP A 285 8.47 28.56 -20.22
N GLU A 286 7.43 29.09 -19.58
CA GLU A 286 7.38 30.46 -19.03
C GLU A 286 8.35 30.70 -17.85
N PHE A 287 8.84 29.63 -17.21
CA PHE A 287 9.82 29.67 -16.12
C PHE A 287 11.22 29.22 -16.54
N VAL A 288 11.42 28.92 -17.83
CA VAL A 288 12.72 28.53 -18.36
C VAL A 288 13.49 29.78 -18.82
N GLN A 289 14.67 29.99 -18.25
CA GLN A 289 15.55 31.12 -18.54
C GLN A 289 16.99 30.65 -18.75
N GLN A 290 17.68 31.30 -19.70
CA GLN A 290 19.08 31.04 -20.01
C GLN A 290 20.02 31.78 -19.04
N GLY A 291 21.20 31.20 -18.80
CA GLY A 291 22.27 31.85 -18.04
C GLY A 291 22.07 31.89 -16.52
N LEU A 292 21.17 31.07 -15.97
CA LEU A 292 21.05 30.90 -14.53
C LEU A 292 22.10 29.90 -14.00
N SER A 293 22.48 30.09 -12.73
CA SER A 293 23.39 29.20 -12.01
C SER A 293 22.76 28.75 -10.70
N PRO A 294 22.98 27.50 -10.26
CA PRO A 294 22.45 27.01 -8.99
C PRO A 294 23.14 27.69 -7.79
N SER A 295 22.45 27.75 -6.65
CA SER A 295 23.08 28.17 -5.39
C SER A 295 23.89 27.04 -4.77
N GLU A 296 24.88 27.36 -3.95
CA GLU A 296 25.63 26.38 -3.17
C GLU A 296 24.72 25.53 -2.27
N VAL A 297 23.68 26.15 -1.68
CA VAL A 297 22.69 25.45 -0.86
C VAL A 297 21.98 24.39 -1.69
N TYR A 298 21.52 24.75 -2.90
CA TYR A 298 20.83 23.83 -3.78
C TYR A 298 21.74 22.69 -4.26
N LEU A 299 23.00 22.99 -4.61
CA LEU A 299 23.97 21.97 -4.97
C LEU A 299 24.23 20.97 -3.83
N ASN A 300 24.29 21.44 -2.58
CA ASN A 300 24.39 20.55 -1.43
C ASN A 300 23.15 19.66 -1.27
N GLU A 301 21.93 20.18 -1.51
CA GLU A 301 20.71 19.35 -1.51
C GLU A 301 20.74 18.25 -2.58
N ILE A 302 21.33 18.52 -3.75
CA ILE A 302 21.52 17.52 -4.82
C ILE A 302 22.51 16.43 -4.34
N LEU A 303 23.61 16.85 -3.72
CA LEU A 303 24.69 15.95 -3.27
C LEU A 303 24.33 15.08 -2.06
N GLU A 304 23.23 15.36 -1.37
CA GLU A 304 22.65 14.42 -0.39
C GLU A 304 22.30 13.06 -1.00
N GLY A 305 22.12 12.99 -2.33
CA GLY A 305 21.90 11.73 -3.04
C GLY A 305 23.14 11.13 -3.73
N GLU A 306 24.35 11.51 -3.30
CA GLU A 306 25.59 10.93 -3.82
C GLU A 306 25.67 9.40 -3.64
N ASP A 307 24.94 8.85 -2.68
CA ASP A 307 24.87 7.41 -2.39
C ASP A 307 24.26 6.56 -3.52
N ILE A 308 23.51 7.17 -4.45
CA ILE A 308 22.80 6.47 -5.53
C ILE A 308 23.19 6.92 -6.94
N ILE A 309 24.14 7.84 -7.09
CA ILE A 309 24.64 8.31 -8.39
C ILE A 309 26.12 7.95 -8.57
N PRO A 310 26.64 7.85 -9.81
CA PRO A 310 28.07 7.64 -10.02
C PRO A 310 28.90 8.79 -9.45
N LYS A 311 30.10 8.48 -8.99
CA LYS A 311 31.04 9.47 -8.47
C LYS A 311 31.32 10.57 -9.49
N GLU A 312 31.47 10.22 -10.76
CA GLU A 312 31.71 11.16 -11.85
C GLU A 312 30.55 12.14 -12.03
N TYR A 313 29.31 11.69 -11.78
CA TYR A 313 28.13 12.55 -11.83
C TYR A 313 28.07 13.49 -10.62
N ALA A 314 28.45 13.00 -9.42
CA ALA A 314 28.58 13.84 -8.24
C ALA A 314 29.67 14.92 -8.43
N GLU A 315 30.81 14.57 -9.04
CA GLU A 315 31.85 15.54 -9.42
C GLU A 315 31.37 16.54 -10.49
N PHE A 316 30.55 16.09 -11.46
CA PHE A 316 29.88 17.00 -12.39
C PHE A 316 28.99 18.01 -11.65
N ILE A 317 28.19 17.58 -10.67
CA ILE A 317 27.42 18.52 -9.82
C ILE A 317 28.36 19.44 -9.04
N ARG A 318 29.48 18.93 -8.51
CA ARG A 318 30.46 19.75 -7.78
C ARG A 318 31.15 20.81 -8.65
N SER A 319 31.25 20.58 -9.96
CA SER A 319 31.85 21.57 -10.87
C SER A 319 31.08 22.90 -10.89
N PHE A 320 29.79 22.89 -10.56
CA PHE A 320 28.96 24.09 -10.48
C PHE A 320 29.21 24.95 -9.22
N PHE A 321 29.95 24.48 -8.21
CA PHE A 321 30.39 25.36 -7.11
C PHE A 321 31.41 26.40 -7.58
N GLN A 322 32.08 26.15 -8.70
CA GLN A 322 33.16 27.01 -9.22
C GLN A 322 32.68 27.97 -10.31
N SER A 323 31.45 27.81 -10.80
CA SER A 323 30.84 28.67 -11.82
C SER A 323 30.15 29.88 -11.19
N LYS A 324 30.93 30.92 -10.91
CA LYS A 324 30.46 32.30 -10.68
C LYS A 324 31.08 33.24 -11.71
#